data_AF-A0A1Z9LDZ0-F1
#
_entry.id   AF-A0A1Z9LDZ0-F1
#
_cell.length_a   1.000
_cell.length_b   1.000
_cell.length_c   1.000
_cell.angle_alpha   90.00
_cell.angle_beta   90.00
_cell.angle_gamma   90.00
#
_symmetry.space_group_name_H-M   'P 1'
#
loop_
_entity.id
_entity.type
_entity.pdbx_description
1 polymer ?
#
loop_
_entity_poly.entity_id
_entity_poly.type
_entity_poly.pdbx_seq_one_letter_code
_entity_poly.pdbx_strand_id
1 'polypeptide(L)'
;MAVHPHRTDFRSVGPSLVLAAVLLAASCVESRAGQVNFLPDDAQIACRAILPQCFTRSGWAELCQSDPKIKSDHPDACRAAER
;
A
#
# COMPACT_ATOMS: atom_id res chain seq x y z
N MET A 1 -15.44 -30.24 -44.41
CA MET A 1 -14.05 -30.11 -43.92
C MET A 1 -13.68 -28.64 -44.11
N ALA A 2 -13.94 -27.80 -43.11
CA ALA A 2 -12.98 -26.93 -42.39
C ALA A 2 -12.21 -25.95 -43.32
N VAL A 3 -12.11 -24.63 -43.11
CA VAL A 3 -12.18 -23.80 -41.89
C VAL A 3 -12.49 -22.35 -42.32
N HIS A 4 -13.37 -21.63 -41.60
CA HIS A 4 -13.52 -20.17 -41.74
C HIS A 4 -12.61 -19.47 -40.72
N PRO A 5 -11.96 -18.34 -41.06
CA PRO A 5 -11.17 -17.59 -40.09
C PRO A 5 -12.09 -16.96 -39.03
N HIS A 6 -11.80 -17.30 -37.77
CA HIS A 6 -12.40 -16.71 -36.58
C HIS A 6 -12.12 -15.21 -36.58
N ARG A 7 -13.16 -14.41 -36.89
CA ARG A 7 -13.16 -12.97 -36.62
C ARG A 7 -12.89 -12.79 -35.14
N THR A 8 -11.68 -12.32 -34.80
CA THR A 8 -11.40 -11.74 -33.51
C THR A 8 -12.19 -10.44 -33.44
N ASP A 9 -13.40 -10.53 -32.91
CA ASP A 9 -14.14 -9.39 -32.41
C ASP A 9 -13.30 -8.80 -31.28
N PHE A 10 -12.51 -7.77 -31.61
CA PHE A 10 -11.85 -6.91 -30.64
C PHE A 10 -12.97 -6.12 -29.96
N ARG A 11 -13.68 -6.82 -29.06
CA ARG A 11 -14.75 -6.26 -28.26
C ARG A 11 -14.14 -5.08 -27.52
N SER A 12 -14.57 -3.89 -27.91
CA SER A 12 -14.21 -2.63 -27.29
C SER A 12 -14.43 -2.78 -25.78
N VAL A 13 -13.33 -3.04 -25.05
CA VAL A 13 -13.32 -2.94 -23.59
C VAL A 13 -13.46 -1.46 -23.32
N GLY A 14 -14.71 -1.02 -23.15
CA GLY A 14 -15.02 0.39 -22.96
C GLY A 14 -14.20 0.98 -21.80
N PRO A 15 -13.95 2.30 -21.79
CA PRO A 15 -13.13 2.96 -20.78
C PRO A 15 -13.59 2.70 -19.34
N SER A 16 -14.86 2.31 -19.14
CA SER A 16 -15.41 1.89 -17.83
C SER A 16 -14.79 0.62 -17.26
N LEU A 17 -14.41 -0.36 -18.09
CA LEU A 17 -13.78 -1.61 -17.62
C LEU A 17 -12.34 -1.35 -17.16
N VAL A 18 -11.64 -0.46 -17.86
CA VAL A 18 -10.28 -0.04 -17.49
C VAL A 18 -10.30 0.74 -16.18
N LEU A 19 -11.26 1.67 -16.03
CA LEU A 19 -11.41 2.46 -14.80
C LEU A 19 -11.75 1.57 -13.59
N ALA A 20 -12.63 0.58 -13.76
CA ALA A 20 -12.96 -0.39 -12.73
C ALA A 20 -11.72 -1.22 -12.32
N ALA A 21 -10.92 -1.69 -13.29
CA ALA A 21 -9.70 -2.44 -12.98
C ALA A 21 -8.66 -1.60 -12.21
N VAL A 22 -8.51 -0.31 -12.53
CA VAL A 22 -7.62 0.61 -11.80
C VAL A 22 -8.11 0.85 -10.37
N LEU A 23 -9.41 1.00 -10.16
CA LEU A 23 -10.00 1.18 -8.83
C LEU A 23 -9.86 -0.10 -7.96
N LEU A 24 -10.01 -1.28 -8.55
CA LEU A 24 -9.80 -2.55 -7.83
C LEU A 24 -8.33 -2.76 -7.46
N ALA A 25 -7.37 -2.35 -8.32
CA ALA A 25 -5.95 -2.46 -8.00
C ALA A 25 -5.50 -1.54 -6.86
N ALA A 26 -6.18 -0.40 -6.65
CA ALA A 26 -5.91 0.51 -5.54
C ALA A 26 -6.39 -0.01 -4.17
N SER A 27 -7.12 -1.13 -4.13
CA SER A 27 -7.74 -1.67 -2.92
C SER A 27 -6.85 -2.68 -2.17
N CYS A 28 -5.68 -3.04 -2.71
CA CYS A 28 -4.85 -4.13 -2.19
C CYS A 28 -3.81 -3.64 -1.17
N VAL A 29 -4.20 -2.85 -0.17
CA VAL A 29 -3.47 -2.79 1.11
C VAL A 29 -4.30 -3.56 2.12
N GLU A 30 -4.13 -4.88 2.08
CA GLU A 30 -4.53 -5.75 3.19
C GLU A 30 -3.58 -5.40 4.34
N SER A 31 -3.98 -4.45 5.19
CA SER A 31 -3.36 -4.24 6.49
C SER A 31 -3.59 -5.51 7.31
N ARG A 32 -2.65 -6.45 7.21
CA ARG A 32 -2.61 -7.67 8.03
C ARG A 32 -2.64 -7.23 9.50
N ALA A 33 -3.82 -7.27 10.12
CA ALA A 33 -4.03 -6.80 11.48
C ALA A 33 -3.09 -7.56 12.42
N GLY A 34 -2.07 -6.87 12.93
CA GLY A 34 -1.04 -7.45 13.81
C GLY A 34 0.39 -7.43 13.27
N GLN A 35 0.61 -7.11 11.98
CA GLN A 35 1.95 -6.93 11.44
C GLN A 35 2.23 -5.43 11.25
N VAL A 36 3.23 -4.91 11.96
CA VAL A 36 3.73 -3.54 11.74
C VAL A 36 4.38 -3.52 10.37
N ASN A 37 3.78 -2.77 9.44
CA ASN A 37 4.32 -2.53 8.12
C ASN A 37 4.76 -1.08 8.06
N PHE A 38 5.99 -0.86 7.59
CA PHE A 38 6.55 0.46 7.34
C PHE A 38 6.51 0.75 5.85
N LEU A 39 6.60 2.03 5.53
CA LEU A 39 6.82 2.45 4.16
C LEU A 39 8.21 1.98 3.69
N PRO A 40 8.36 1.40 2.50
CA PRO A 40 9.67 1.18 1.92
C PRO A 40 10.36 2.53 1.64
N ASP A 41 11.69 2.55 1.68
CA ASP A 41 12.48 3.79 1.63
C ASP A 41 12.28 4.57 0.32
N ASP A 42 12.15 3.85 -0.81
CA ASP A 42 11.96 4.44 -2.14
C ASP A 42 10.51 4.86 -2.44
N ALA A 43 9.56 4.65 -1.53
CA ALA A 43 8.17 4.99 -1.77
C ALA A 43 7.88 6.46 -1.48
N GLN A 44 7.52 7.20 -2.52
CA GLN A 44 7.04 8.58 -2.41
C GLN A 44 5.52 8.59 -2.26
N ILE A 45 5.05 8.54 -1.01
CA ILE A 45 3.62 8.60 -0.69
C ILE A 45 3.37 9.77 0.25
N ALA A 46 2.45 10.65 -0.14
CA ALA A 46 1.97 11.73 0.74
C ALA A 46 0.96 11.17 1.76
N CYS A 47 1.41 10.33 2.69
CA CYS A 47 0.55 9.93 3.80
C CYS A 47 0.49 11.04 4.85
N ARG A 48 -0.73 11.47 5.21
CA ARG A 48 -0.97 12.54 6.20
C ARG A 48 -1.28 12.02 7.61
N ALA A 49 -1.28 10.71 7.82
CA ALA A 49 -1.58 10.12 9.12
C ALA A 49 -0.28 9.80 9.88
N ILE A 50 -0.28 10.03 11.20
CA ILE A 50 0.80 9.55 12.08
C ILE A 50 0.57 8.07 12.37
N LEU A 51 0.91 7.23 11.40
CA LEU A 51 0.79 5.77 11.49
C LEU A 51 2.07 5.12 10.96
N PRO A 52 2.50 3.95 11.49
CA PRO A 52 3.76 3.31 11.09
C PRO A 52 3.89 3.10 9.58
N GLN A 53 2.78 2.76 8.92
CA GLN A 53 2.67 2.55 7.47
C GLN A 53 2.92 3.79 6.61
N CYS A 54 3.00 4.97 7.23
CA CYS A 54 3.19 6.25 6.57
C CYS A 54 4.62 6.77 6.68
N PHE A 55 5.47 6.05 7.41
CA PHE A 55 6.86 6.41 7.65
C PHE A 55 7.75 5.27 7.21
N THR A 56 8.95 5.61 6.75
CA THR A 56 10.02 4.61 6.64
C THR A 56 10.35 4.08 8.03
N ARG A 57 10.97 2.90 8.11
CA ARG A 57 11.41 2.35 9.40
C ARG A 57 12.25 3.37 10.18
N SER A 58 13.21 3.99 9.49
CA SER A 58 14.12 4.99 10.07
C SER A 58 13.38 6.24 10.53
N GLY A 59 12.45 6.76 9.72
CA GLY A 59 11.63 7.92 10.09
C GLY A 59 10.71 7.64 11.28
N TRP A 60 10.15 6.43 11.37
CA TRP A 60 9.36 6.02 12.52
C TRP A 60 10.22 5.86 13.78
N ALA A 61 11.43 5.30 13.67
CA ALA A 61 12.37 5.18 14.77
C ALA A 61 12.77 6.55 15.35
N GLU A 62 13.03 7.53 14.48
CA GLU A 62 13.32 8.91 14.89
C GLU A 62 12.13 9.56 15.60
N LEU A 63 10.91 9.35 15.07
CA LEU A 63 9.68 9.87 15.68
C LEU A 63 9.45 9.27 17.08
N CYS A 64 9.69 7.96 17.25
CA CYS A 64 9.60 7.29 18.55
C CYS A 64 10.60 7.83 19.59
N GLN A 65 11.76 8.33 19.16
CA GLN A 65 12.76 8.94 20.03
C GLN A 65 12.41 10.39 20.38
N SER A 66 11.80 11.10 19.43
CA SER A 66 11.50 12.53 19.55
C SER A 66 10.18 12.81 20.27
N ASP A 67 9.19 11.91 20.15
CA ASP A 67 7.87 12.08 20.75
C ASP A 67 7.51 10.91 21.71
N PRO A 68 7.50 11.14 23.04
CA PRO A 68 7.17 10.10 24.00
C PRO A 68 5.70 9.64 23.92
N LYS A 69 4.79 10.47 23.38
CA LYS A 69 3.40 10.08 23.17
C LYS A 69 3.28 9.02 22.09
N ILE A 70 4.04 9.16 20.99
CA ILE A 70 4.11 8.13 19.94
C ILE A 70 4.65 6.82 20.48
N LYS A 71 5.68 6.87 21.32
CA LYS A 71 6.23 5.69 21.99
C LYS A 71 5.21 5.00 22.90
N SER A 72 4.35 5.76 23.57
CA SER A 72 3.28 5.25 24.42
C SER A 72 2.09 4.69 23.62
N ASP A 73 1.67 5.38 22.56
CA ASP A 73 0.51 5.01 21.74
C ASP A 73 0.82 3.84 20.78
N HIS A 74 2.09 3.66 20.39
CA HIS A 74 2.54 2.66 19.42
C HIS A 74 3.80 1.88 19.87
N PRO A 75 3.78 1.21 21.04
CA PRO A 75 4.97 0.59 21.62
C PRO A 75 5.53 -0.55 20.76
N ASP A 76 4.66 -1.35 20.12
CA ASP A 76 5.08 -2.45 19.25
C ASP A 76 5.73 -1.95 17.95
N ALA A 77 5.24 -0.83 17.40
CA ALA A 77 5.80 -0.24 16.19
C ALA A 77 7.17 0.40 16.47
N CYS A 78 7.34 1.07 17.60
CA CYS A 78 8.65 1.59 18.00
C CYS A 78 9.67 0.45 18.19
N ARG A 79 9.29 -0.62 18.90
CA ARG A 79 10.17 -1.79 19.08
C ARG A 79 10.51 -2.48 17.76
N ALA A 80 9.58 -2.49 16.80
CA ALA A 80 9.84 -3.06 15.48
C ALA A 80 10.78 -2.19 14.64
N ALA A 81 10.83 -0.87 14.87
CA ALA A 81 11.70 0.06 14.17
C ALA A 81 13.13 0.11 14.74
N GLU A 82 13.30 -0.18 16.04
CA GLU A 82 14.59 -0.18 16.75
C GLU A 82 15.41 -1.48 16.58
N ARG A 83 14.95 -2.46 15.78
CA ARG A 83 15.70 -3.67 15.43
C ARG A 83 16.44 -3.52 14.11
#